data_AF-A0A177C4P9-F1
#
_entry.id   AF-A0A177C4P9-F1
#
_cell.length_a   1.000
_cell.length_b   1.000
_cell.length_c   1.000
_cell.angle_alpha   90.00
_cell.angle_beta   90.00
_cell.angle_gamma   90.00
#
_symmetry.space_group_name_H-M   'P 1'
#
loop_
_entity.id
_entity.type
_entity.pdbx_description
1 polymer ?
#
loop_
_entity_poly.entity_id
_entity_poly.type
_entity_poly.pdbx_seq_one_letter_code
_entity_poly.pdbx_strand_id
1 'polypeptide(L)'
;MALTVPPQVHVNSKPFDTLLSVPGPLPSLCYANRKTRSECTPLLFLDTEIIVLNVLAVQRLAHYLRTPIRALVILTIYTLVFSPAISWRAHLAHATRVLLAACPTLRHVKIGVPHTVCVRENWGMVEEAEFGFTDVCVLRMRMRKEVVDQMDLCCLIDCKTLETVTLVCHEGERVARSLGSRREVVFMPLIVWVRKNICGGWEAEVDS
;
A
#
# COMPACT_ATOMS: atom_id res chain seq x y z
N MET A 1 23.09 5.50 -21.32
CA MET A 1 23.02 5.32 -19.85
C MET A 1 21.76 6.01 -19.36
N ALA A 2 20.73 5.26 -18.96
CA ALA A 2 19.52 5.83 -18.40
C ALA A 2 19.76 6.13 -16.91
N LEU A 3 19.62 7.39 -16.52
CA LEU A 3 19.61 7.80 -15.12
C LEU A 3 18.32 7.27 -14.48
N THR A 4 18.42 6.14 -13.77
CA THR A 4 17.33 5.63 -12.94
C THR A 4 17.23 6.51 -11.70
N VAL A 5 16.28 7.45 -11.72
CA VAL A 5 15.91 8.22 -10.54
C VAL A 5 15.30 7.25 -9.53
N PRO A 6 15.80 7.17 -8.28
CA PRO A 6 15.24 6.29 -7.27
C PRO A 6 13.81 6.72 -6.91
N PRO A 7 12.93 5.79 -6.55
CA PRO A 7 11.55 6.13 -6.27
C PRO A 7 11.40 7.05 -5.05
N GLN A 8 10.62 8.12 -5.13
CA GLN A 8 10.36 9.01 -4.00
C GLN A 8 9.29 8.45 -3.05
N VAL A 9 9.45 8.68 -1.73
CA VAL A 9 8.46 8.25 -0.72
C VAL A 9 7.65 9.44 -0.21
N HIS A 10 6.33 9.41 -0.42
CA HIS A 10 5.40 10.34 0.18
C HIS A 10 4.59 9.69 1.31
N VAL A 11 4.41 10.40 2.42
CA VAL A 11 3.55 9.99 3.53
C VAL A 11 2.32 10.90 3.50
N ASN A 12 1.18 10.37 3.08
CA ASN A 12 -0.05 11.16 3.00
C ASN A 12 -0.90 10.97 4.26
N SER A 13 -1.52 12.05 4.76
CA SER A 13 -2.30 12.09 6.01
C SER A 13 -3.79 12.19 5.83
N LYS A 14 -4.24 12.38 4.59
CA LYS A 14 -5.67 12.38 4.33
C LYS A 14 -6.22 10.98 4.60
N PRO A 15 -7.35 10.84 5.32
CA PRO A 15 -8.08 9.59 5.33
C PRO A 15 -8.30 9.13 3.88
N PHE A 16 -8.61 7.84 3.68
CA PHE A 16 -9.37 7.45 2.50
C PHE A 16 -10.71 8.20 2.62
N ASP A 17 -10.71 9.49 2.27
CA ASP A 17 -11.92 10.22 1.99
C ASP A 17 -12.64 9.34 1.01
N THR A 18 -13.87 9.07 1.39
CA THR A 18 -14.78 8.15 0.78
C THR A 18 -15.17 8.70 -0.59
N LEU A 19 -14.21 8.75 -1.51
CA LEU A 19 -14.45 8.82 -2.93
C LEU A 19 -14.86 7.41 -3.34
N LEU A 20 -16.13 7.12 -3.02
CA LEU A 20 -17.03 6.29 -3.82
C LEU A 20 -16.44 6.09 -5.22
N SER A 21 -16.14 4.89 -5.65
CA SER A 21 -17.14 3.87 -5.93
C SER A 21 -16.40 2.73 -6.63
N VAL A 22 -16.97 1.51 -6.62
CA VAL A 22 -16.90 0.66 -7.82
C VAL A 22 -16.96 1.59 -9.02
N PRO A 23 -16.03 1.59 -10.01
CA PRO A 23 -16.08 2.55 -11.11
C PRO A 23 -17.54 2.69 -11.49
N GLY A 24 -18.12 3.89 -11.26
CA GLY A 24 -19.57 4.09 -11.35
C GLY A 24 -20.06 3.39 -12.61
N PRO A 25 -21.24 2.73 -12.58
CA PRO A 25 -21.66 1.77 -13.59
C PRO A 25 -21.21 2.30 -14.94
N LEU A 26 -20.31 1.55 -15.62
CA LEU A 26 -19.66 2.04 -16.83
C LEU A 26 -20.75 2.66 -17.70
N PRO A 27 -20.50 3.81 -18.36
CA PRO A 27 -21.50 4.44 -19.21
C PRO A 27 -22.21 3.33 -20.00
N SER A 28 -23.55 3.29 -20.00
CA SER A 28 -24.32 2.15 -20.52
C SER A 28 -23.86 1.71 -21.92
N LEU A 29 -23.31 2.65 -22.69
CA LEU A 29 -22.60 2.46 -23.95
C LEU A 29 -21.47 1.40 -23.91
N CYS A 30 -20.68 1.32 -22.84
CA CYS A 30 -19.63 0.33 -22.63
C CYS A 30 -20.17 -1.10 -22.46
N TYR A 31 -21.47 -1.27 -22.22
CA TYR A 31 -22.16 -2.56 -22.17
C TYR A 31 -22.97 -2.86 -23.43
N ALA A 32 -23.12 -1.89 -24.35
CA ALA A 32 -23.93 -2.05 -25.55
C ALA A 32 -23.34 -3.07 -26.53
N ASN A 33 -22.01 -3.21 -26.57
CA ASN A 33 -21.31 -4.08 -27.52
C ASN A 33 -19.91 -4.44 -27.00
N ARG A 34 -19.49 -5.71 -27.15
CA ARG A 34 -18.16 -6.24 -26.78
C ARG A 34 -17.00 -5.41 -27.37
N LYS A 35 -17.14 -4.91 -28.60
CA LYS A 35 -16.16 -4.07 -29.31
C LYS A 35 -16.00 -2.70 -28.66
N THR A 36 -17.12 -2.01 -28.40
CA THR A 36 -17.13 -0.73 -27.67
C THR A 36 -16.54 -0.90 -26.27
N ARG A 37 -16.84 -1.99 -25.59
CA ARG A 37 -16.23 -2.32 -24.30
C ARG A 37 -14.71 -2.45 -24.41
N SER A 38 -14.19 -3.21 -25.37
CA SER A 38 -12.73 -3.39 -25.53
C SER A 38 -12.00 -2.10 -25.90
N GLU A 39 -12.64 -1.21 -26.66
CA GLU A 39 -12.04 0.06 -27.10
C GLU A 39 -12.09 1.14 -26.01
N CYS A 40 -13.15 1.20 -25.19
CA CYS A 40 -13.28 2.19 -24.12
C CYS A 40 -12.59 1.78 -22.81
N THR A 41 -12.41 0.48 -22.56
CA THR A 41 -11.82 -0.01 -21.30
C THR A 41 -10.43 0.58 -21.01
N PRO A 42 -9.48 0.67 -21.96
CA PRO A 42 -8.18 1.30 -21.74
C PRO A 42 -8.29 2.78 -21.35
N LEU A 43 -9.27 3.51 -21.88
CA LEU A 43 -9.49 4.93 -21.57
C LEU A 43 -9.93 5.17 -20.12
N LEU A 44 -10.52 4.16 -19.47
CA LEU A 44 -10.91 4.23 -18.05
C LEU A 44 -9.72 4.01 -17.11
N PHE A 45 -8.65 3.42 -17.62
CA PHE A 45 -7.41 3.17 -16.88
C PHE A 45 -6.36 4.24 -17.16
N LEU A 46 -6.56 5.06 -18.19
CA LEU A 46 -5.79 6.26 -18.43
C LEU A 46 -6.05 7.24 -17.28
N ASP A 47 -4.98 7.68 -16.63
CA ASP A 47 -4.99 8.68 -15.54
C ASP A 47 -5.80 8.32 -14.28
N THR A 48 -6.25 7.07 -14.13
CA THR A 48 -6.94 6.61 -12.92
C THR A 48 -6.04 5.79 -12.01
N GLU A 49 -6.22 6.01 -10.71
CA GLU A 49 -5.61 5.17 -9.68
C GLU A 49 -6.39 3.86 -9.57
N ILE A 50 -5.74 2.73 -9.83
CA ILE A 50 -6.39 1.43 -9.68
C ILE A 50 -6.27 0.96 -8.24
N ILE A 51 -7.41 0.94 -7.54
CA ILE A 51 -7.48 0.51 -6.15
C ILE A 51 -7.67 -1.00 -6.08
N VAL A 52 -6.75 -1.67 -5.40
CA VAL A 52 -6.78 -3.11 -5.14
C VAL A 52 -7.14 -3.33 -3.67
N LEU A 53 -8.31 -3.94 -3.44
CA LEU A 53 -8.91 -3.97 -2.10
C LEU A 53 -8.42 -5.11 -1.21
N ASN A 54 -8.05 -6.24 -1.79
CA ASN A 54 -7.62 -7.45 -1.06
C ASN A 54 -6.77 -8.36 -1.97
N VAL A 55 -6.22 -9.44 -1.40
CA VAL A 55 -5.35 -10.40 -2.12
C VAL A 55 -6.09 -11.09 -3.28
N LEU A 56 -7.39 -11.36 -3.16
CA LEU A 56 -8.17 -11.95 -4.25
C LEU A 56 -8.29 -10.97 -5.43
N ALA A 57 -8.44 -9.67 -5.16
CA ALA A 57 -8.44 -8.64 -6.19
C ALA A 57 -7.07 -8.55 -6.89
N VAL A 58 -5.96 -8.68 -6.15
CA VAL A 58 -4.61 -8.77 -6.73
C VAL A 58 -4.53 -9.93 -7.71
N GLN A 59 -4.94 -11.14 -7.30
CA GLN A 59 -4.89 -12.34 -8.13
C GLN A 59 -5.77 -12.21 -9.38
N ARG A 60 -7.00 -11.70 -9.22
CA ARG A 60 -7.94 -11.50 -10.34
C ARG A 60 -7.42 -10.48 -11.32
N LEU A 61 -6.88 -9.35 -10.85
CA LEU A 61 -6.31 -8.32 -11.71
C LEU A 61 -5.07 -8.84 -12.45
N ALA A 62 -4.17 -9.54 -11.75
CA ALA A 62 -3.02 -10.19 -12.36
C ALA A 62 -3.42 -11.16 -13.47
N HIS A 63 -4.40 -12.02 -13.22
CA HIS A 63 -4.91 -12.95 -14.23
C HIS A 63 -5.58 -12.22 -15.40
N TYR A 64 -6.37 -11.19 -15.09
CA TYR A 64 -7.04 -10.34 -16.08
C TYR A 64 -6.04 -9.69 -17.05
N LEU A 65 -4.93 -9.17 -16.53
CA LEU A 65 -3.89 -8.49 -17.32
C LEU A 65 -3.02 -9.45 -18.11
N ARG A 66 -2.89 -10.72 -17.71
CA ARG A 66 -2.16 -11.74 -18.48
C ARG A 66 -2.86 -12.18 -19.77
N THR A 67 -4.11 -11.77 -19.99
CA THR A 67 -4.85 -12.15 -21.20
C THR A 67 -4.40 -11.30 -22.41
N PRO A 68 -3.92 -11.90 -23.53
CA PRO A 68 -3.25 -11.18 -24.63
C PRO A 68 -4.12 -10.15 -25.35
N ILE A 69 -5.45 -10.28 -25.27
CA ILE A 69 -6.42 -9.35 -25.88
C ILE A 69 -6.38 -7.95 -25.21
N ARG A 70 -5.65 -7.78 -24.10
CA ARG A 70 -5.71 -6.58 -23.25
C ARG A 70 -4.43 -5.77 -23.18
N ALA A 71 -3.53 -5.92 -24.16
CA ALA A 71 -2.28 -5.19 -24.23
C ALA A 71 -2.44 -3.66 -24.07
N LEU A 72 -3.51 -3.07 -24.65
CA LEU A 72 -3.81 -1.64 -24.50
C LEU A 72 -4.10 -1.22 -23.05
N VAL A 73 -4.85 -2.03 -22.29
CA VAL A 73 -5.15 -1.74 -20.88
C VAL A 73 -3.89 -1.78 -20.04
N ILE A 74 -3.04 -2.77 -20.28
CA ILE A 74 -1.78 -2.97 -19.54
C ILE A 74 -0.89 -1.72 -19.63
N LEU A 75 -0.83 -1.10 -20.81
CA LEU A 75 -0.01 0.09 -21.05
C LEU A 75 -0.55 1.36 -20.36
N THR A 76 -1.80 1.36 -19.93
CA THR A 76 -2.43 2.53 -19.29
C THR A 76 -2.29 2.57 -17.77
N ILE A 77 -1.84 1.47 -17.14
CA ILE A 77 -1.77 1.37 -15.67
C ILE A 77 -0.50 2.07 -15.14
N TYR A 78 -0.65 3.34 -14.76
CA TYR A 78 0.44 4.15 -14.19
C TYR A 78 0.51 4.10 -12.66
N THR A 79 -0.62 3.93 -11.98
CA THR A 79 -0.72 3.99 -10.52
C THR A 79 -1.55 2.84 -9.95
N LEU A 80 -0.97 2.08 -9.02
CA LEU A 80 -1.70 1.08 -8.21
C LEU A 80 -1.81 1.54 -6.75
N VAL A 81 -2.98 1.36 -6.15
CA VAL A 81 -3.27 1.69 -4.76
C VAL A 81 -3.70 0.43 -4.02
N PHE A 82 -2.89 -0.05 -3.09
CA PHE A 82 -3.16 -1.23 -2.29
C PHE A 82 -3.85 -0.84 -0.99
N SER A 83 -5.01 -1.43 -0.73
CA SER A 83 -5.75 -1.28 0.54
C SER A 83 -4.96 -1.84 1.74
N PRO A 84 -5.18 -1.31 2.96
CA PRO A 84 -4.58 -1.85 4.19
C PRO A 84 -5.03 -3.28 4.54
N ALA A 85 -6.10 -3.77 3.90
CA ALA A 85 -6.53 -5.16 4.03
C ALA A 85 -5.63 -6.15 3.27
N ILE A 86 -4.70 -5.67 2.43
CA ILE A 86 -3.76 -6.51 1.72
C ILE A 86 -2.61 -6.88 2.66
N SER A 87 -2.49 -8.18 2.91
CA SER A 87 -1.38 -8.73 3.68
C SER A 87 -0.13 -8.84 2.80
N TRP A 88 0.94 -8.18 3.23
CA TRP A 88 2.26 -8.19 2.58
C TRP A 88 3.19 -9.28 3.12
N ARG A 89 2.65 -10.37 3.69
CA ARG A 89 3.48 -11.50 4.11
C ARG A 89 4.15 -12.18 2.89
N ALA A 90 5.36 -12.69 3.07
CA ALA A 90 6.17 -13.28 1.99
C ALA A 90 5.42 -14.29 1.09
N HIS A 91 4.61 -15.19 1.68
CA HIS A 91 3.85 -16.20 0.91
C HIS A 91 2.68 -15.60 0.09
N LEU A 92 2.23 -14.38 0.41
CA LEU A 92 1.17 -13.66 -0.32
C LEU A 92 1.74 -12.59 -1.26
N ALA A 93 2.95 -12.11 -1.00
CA ALA A 93 3.66 -11.14 -1.83
C ALA A 93 3.92 -11.66 -3.27
N HIS A 94 3.90 -12.98 -3.50
CA HIS A 94 4.02 -13.55 -4.83
C HIS A 94 2.91 -13.08 -5.79
N ALA A 95 1.66 -13.02 -5.34
CA ALA A 95 0.55 -12.55 -6.18
C ALA A 95 0.74 -11.07 -6.57
N THR A 96 1.22 -10.26 -5.63
CA THR A 96 1.53 -8.86 -5.88
C THR A 96 2.69 -8.72 -6.85
N ARG A 97 3.76 -9.50 -6.69
CA ARG A 97 4.89 -9.54 -7.64
C ARG A 97 4.43 -9.86 -9.07
N VAL A 98 3.53 -10.83 -9.21
CA VAL A 98 2.94 -11.19 -10.50
C VAL A 98 2.13 -10.03 -11.10
N LEU A 99 1.34 -9.33 -10.28
CA LEU A 99 0.59 -8.14 -10.72
C LEU A 99 1.53 -7.02 -11.18
N LEU A 100 2.55 -6.70 -10.38
CA LEU A 100 3.54 -5.66 -10.71
C LEU A 100 4.26 -5.98 -12.02
N ALA A 101 4.68 -7.24 -12.21
CA ALA A 101 5.31 -7.69 -13.45
C ALA A 101 4.38 -7.63 -14.68
N ALA A 102 3.06 -7.67 -14.48
CA ALA A 102 2.08 -7.53 -15.55
C ALA A 102 1.81 -6.07 -15.95
N CYS A 103 2.33 -5.09 -15.20
CA CYS A 103 2.13 -3.65 -15.43
C CYS A 103 3.46 -2.96 -15.81
N PRO A 104 3.90 -3.03 -17.07
CA PRO A 104 5.20 -2.51 -17.50
C PRO A 104 5.30 -0.98 -17.50
N THR A 105 4.17 -0.26 -17.45
CA THR A 105 4.12 1.20 -17.38
C THR A 105 3.89 1.73 -15.98
N LEU A 106 3.86 0.85 -14.96
CA LEU A 106 3.63 1.24 -13.57
C LEU A 106 4.76 2.15 -13.08
N ARG A 107 4.40 3.36 -12.64
CA ARG A 107 5.33 4.36 -12.07
C ARG A 107 5.08 4.63 -10.60
N HIS A 108 3.83 4.53 -10.16
CA HIS A 108 3.46 4.92 -8.80
C HIS A 108 2.75 3.77 -8.06
N VAL A 109 3.17 3.51 -6.83
CA VAL A 109 2.50 2.55 -5.96
C VAL A 109 2.14 3.24 -4.64
N LYS A 110 0.87 3.16 -4.23
CA LYS A 110 0.43 3.58 -2.91
C LYS A 110 0.06 2.35 -2.07
N ILE A 111 0.51 2.31 -0.82
CA ILE A 111 0.32 1.17 0.07
C ILE A 111 -0.37 1.64 1.33
N GLY A 112 -1.59 1.18 1.54
CA GLY A 112 -2.29 1.29 2.80
C GLY A 112 -1.59 0.43 3.84
N VAL A 113 -1.14 1.06 4.92
CA VAL A 113 -0.47 0.41 6.05
C VAL A 113 -1.39 0.49 7.26
N PRO A 114 -1.91 -0.65 7.77
CA PRO A 114 -2.67 -0.64 9.00
C PRO A 114 -1.74 -0.37 10.19
N HIS A 115 -2.21 0.40 11.18
CA HIS A 115 -1.46 0.70 12.41
C HIS A 115 -0.94 -0.54 13.16
N THR A 116 -1.65 -1.67 13.04
CA THR A 116 -1.28 -2.95 13.67
C THR A 116 0.05 -3.53 13.20
N VAL A 117 0.57 -3.07 12.05
CA VAL A 117 1.92 -3.39 11.59
C VAL A 117 2.99 -2.73 12.46
N CYS A 118 2.74 -1.51 12.92
CA CYS A 118 3.71 -0.69 13.65
C CYS A 118 3.49 -0.71 15.17
N VAL A 119 2.31 -1.12 15.62
CA VAL A 119 1.91 -1.10 17.03
C VAL A 119 1.34 -2.46 17.42
N ARG A 120 1.58 -2.88 18.67
CA ARG A 120 0.95 -4.04 19.29
C ARG A 120 0.12 -3.60 20.48
N GLU A 121 -1.02 -4.26 20.64
CA GLU A 121 -1.86 -4.17 21.84
C GLU A 121 -1.37 -5.22 22.83
N ASN A 122 -0.97 -4.76 24.02
CA ASN A 122 -0.65 -5.64 25.13
C ASN A 122 -1.73 -5.47 26.20
N TRP A 123 -2.42 -6.56 26.51
CA TRP A 123 -3.35 -6.61 27.64
C TRP A 123 -2.57 -6.96 28.90
N GLY A 124 -2.78 -6.19 29.95
CA GLY A 124 -2.20 -6.46 31.26
C GLY A 124 -3.18 -6.06 32.35
N MET A 125 -3.13 -6.77 33.47
CA MET A 125 -3.89 -6.40 34.66
C MET A 125 -3.13 -5.34 35.43
N VAL A 126 -3.80 -4.23 35.74
CA VAL A 126 -3.30 -3.19 36.64
C VAL A 126 -4.08 -3.30 37.93
N GLU A 127 -3.37 -3.34 39.05
CA GLU A 127 -4.00 -3.34 40.38
C GLU A 127 -4.43 -1.92 40.72
N GLU A 128 -5.74 -1.69 40.79
CA GLU A 128 -6.32 -0.42 41.24
C GLU A 128 -6.71 -0.53 42.71
N ALA A 129 -6.24 0.43 43.52
CA ALA A 129 -6.38 0.42 44.97
C ALA A 129 -7.84 0.39 45.48
N GLU A 130 -8.81 0.78 44.67
CA GLU A 130 -10.22 0.89 45.06
C GLU A 130 -11.15 -0.18 44.45
N PHE A 131 -10.76 -0.83 43.34
CA PHE A 131 -11.67 -1.70 42.56
C PHE A 131 -11.08 -3.09 42.19
N GLY A 132 -9.86 -3.42 42.61
CA GLY A 132 -9.20 -4.69 42.26
C GLY A 132 -8.42 -4.61 40.95
N PHE A 133 -8.23 -5.73 40.25
CA PHE A 133 -7.49 -5.75 38.98
C PHE A 133 -8.37 -5.31 37.81
N THR A 134 -7.92 -4.31 37.05
CA THR A 134 -8.55 -3.87 35.79
C THR A 134 -7.71 -4.29 34.59
N ASP A 135 -8.36 -4.80 33.55
CA ASP A 135 -7.70 -5.11 32.27
C ASP A 135 -7.41 -3.81 31.52
N VAL A 136 -6.13 -3.47 31.39
CA VAL A 136 -5.68 -2.28 30.67
C VAL A 136 -5.01 -2.72 29.37
N CYS A 137 -5.54 -2.22 28.25
CA CYS A 137 -4.89 -2.35 26.95
C CYS A 137 -3.83 -1.26 26.80
N VAL A 138 -2.56 -1.64 26.83
CA VAL A 138 -1.42 -0.74 26.59
C VAL A 138 -0.90 -0.93 25.17
N LEU A 139 -0.91 0.15 24.39
CA LEU A 139 -0.31 0.17 23.07
C LEU A 139 1.22 0.31 23.20
N ARG A 140 1.96 -0.48 22.43
CA ARG A 140 3.42 -0.37 22.33
C ARG A 140 3.87 -0.38 20.88
N MET A 141 4.81 0.49 20.54
CA MET A 141 5.48 0.46 19.24
C MET A 141 6.26 -0.85 19.08
N ARG A 142 6.14 -1.46 17.91
CA ARG A 142 6.90 -2.64 17.52
C ARG A 142 8.33 -2.24 17.14
N MET A 143 9.27 -3.15 17.37
CA MET A 143 10.64 -2.94 16.93
C MET A 143 10.72 -3.01 15.40
N ARG A 144 11.69 -2.31 14.79
CA ARG A 144 11.89 -2.29 13.33
C ARG A 144 11.92 -3.68 12.71
N LYS A 145 12.61 -4.64 13.34
CA LYS A 145 12.69 -6.03 12.87
C LYS A 145 11.29 -6.66 12.77
N GLU A 146 10.47 -6.51 13.82
CA GLU A 146 9.11 -7.03 13.85
C GLU A 146 8.21 -6.41 12.78
N VAL A 147 8.36 -5.10 12.52
CA VAL A 147 7.61 -4.38 11.48
C VAL A 147 7.95 -4.92 10.09
N VAL A 148 9.24 -5.13 9.82
CA VAL A 148 9.73 -5.63 8.52
C VAL A 148 9.29 -7.08 8.30
N ASP A 149 9.35 -7.92 9.33
CA ASP A 149 8.89 -9.31 9.24
C ASP A 149 7.37 -9.42 8.95
N GLN A 150 6.60 -8.37 9.26
CA GLN A 150 5.16 -8.30 8.95
C GLN A 150 4.86 -7.85 7.51
N MET A 151 5.78 -7.12 6.86
CA MET A 151 5.59 -6.54 5.54
C MET A 151 6.79 -6.79 4.62
N ASP A 152 6.67 -7.82 3.79
CA ASP A 152 7.58 -8.09 2.68
C ASP A 152 7.18 -7.26 1.45
N LEU A 153 7.88 -6.12 1.30
CA LEU A 153 7.72 -5.22 0.16
C LEU A 153 8.82 -5.43 -0.90
N CYS A 154 9.61 -6.51 -0.82
CA CYS A 154 10.74 -6.72 -1.73
C CYS A 154 10.30 -6.85 -3.19
N CYS A 155 9.05 -7.27 -3.45
CA CYS A 155 8.50 -7.32 -4.81
C CYS A 155 8.45 -5.96 -5.53
N LEU A 156 8.53 -4.84 -4.79
CA LEU A 156 8.61 -3.49 -5.39
C LEU A 156 9.99 -3.23 -6.02
N ILE A 157 11.04 -3.89 -5.52
CA ILE A 157 12.41 -3.78 -6.06
C ILE A 157 12.47 -4.33 -7.50
N ASP A 158 11.63 -5.32 -7.81
CA ASP A 158 11.57 -5.90 -9.15
C ASP A 158 10.92 -4.96 -10.19
N CYS A 159 10.19 -3.93 -9.72
CA CYS A 159 9.49 -2.98 -10.57
C CYS A 159 10.44 -1.87 -11.04
N LYS A 160 11.21 -2.13 -12.10
CA LYS A 160 12.25 -1.20 -12.61
C LYS A 160 11.75 0.18 -13.04
N THR A 161 10.47 0.31 -13.36
CA THR A 161 9.85 1.56 -13.81
C THR A 161 9.29 2.39 -12.66
N LEU A 162 9.37 1.91 -11.42
CA LEU A 162 8.78 2.55 -10.26
C LEU A 162 9.51 3.86 -9.91
N GLU A 163 8.76 4.95 -9.90
CA GLU A 163 9.22 6.32 -9.62
C GLU A 163 8.75 6.82 -8.25
N THR A 164 7.66 6.29 -7.68
CA THR A 164 7.25 6.69 -6.32
C THR A 164 6.58 5.55 -5.55
N VAL A 165 6.85 5.49 -4.24
CA VAL A 165 6.15 4.61 -3.29
C VAL A 165 5.51 5.47 -2.20
N THR A 166 4.19 5.56 -2.17
CA THR A 166 3.47 6.30 -1.13
C THR A 166 3.00 5.35 -0.04
N LEU A 167 3.31 5.66 1.22
CA LEU A 167 2.77 4.93 2.37
C LEU A 167 1.57 5.71 2.92
N VAL A 168 0.40 5.10 2.92
CA VAL A 168 -0.85 5.66 3.43
C VAL A 168 -1.13 5.02 4.79
N CYS A 169 -0.96 5.80 5.85
CA CYS A 169 -1.03 5.30 7.22
C CYS A 169 -2.48 5.31 7.72
N HIS A 170 -3.10 4.13 7.83
CA HIS A 170 -4.48 4.00 8.31
C HIS A 170 -4.55 4.00 9.84
N GLU A 171 -5.47 4.79 10.39
CA GLU A 171 -5.65 4.98 11.85
C GLU A 171 -4.40 5.51 12.58
N GLY A 172 -3.38 5.97 11.83
CA GLY A 172 -2.10 6.38 12.39
C GLY A 172 -2.21 7.53 13.38
N GLU A 173 -3.09 8.48 13.08
CA GLU A 173 -3.35 9.65 13.93
C GLU A 173 -4.00 9.26 15.27
N ARG A 174 -5.01 8.37 15.22
CA ARG A 174 -5.69 7.87 16.42
C ARG A 174 -4.70 7.19 17.36
N VAL A 175 -3.86 6.32 16.81
CA VAL A 175 -2.88 5.54 17.57
C VAL A 175 -1.73 6.42 18.09
N ALA A 176 -1.29 7.41 17.31
CA ALA A 176 -0.27 8.36 17.73
C ALA A 176 -0.71 9.14 18.99
N ARG A 177 -1.97 9.60 19.03
CA ARG A 177 -2.54 10.24 20.22
C ARG A 177 -2.55 9.32 21.44
N SER A 178 -2.97 8.07 21.27
CA SER A 178 -2.97 7.08 22.37
C SER A 178 -1.57 6.75 22.89
N LEU A 179 -0.54 6.89 22.05
CA LEU A 179 0.86 6.69 22.41
C LEU A 179 1.56 7.98 22.89
N GLY A 180 0.86 9.13 22.92
CA GLY A 180 1.47 10.43 23.21
C GLY A 180 2.59 10.82 22.24
N SER A 181 2.51 10.36 20.99
CA SER A 181 3.56 10.51 19.96
C SER A 181 3.02 11.23 18.72
N ARG A 182 3.92 11.64 17.82
CA ARG A 182 3.55 12.11 16.47
C ARG A 182 3.33 10.93 15.54
N ARG A 183 2.42 11.08 14.58
CA ARG A 183 2.09 10.03 13.60
C ARG A 183 3.31 9.53 12.83
N GLU A 184 4.19 10.42 12.41
CA GLU A 184 5.40 10.08 11.65
C GLU A 184 6.33 9.14 12.45
N VAL A 185 6.36 9.28 13.78
CA VAL A 185 7.17 8.45 14.68
C VAL A 185 6.65 7.01 14.70
N VAL A 186 5.33 6.82 14.71
CA VAL A 186 4.71 5.48 14.74
C VAL A 186 5.11 4.66 13.51
N PHE A 187 5.16 5.27 12.33
CA PHE A 187 5.49 4.58 11.07
C PHE A 187 6.97 4.68 10.68
N MET A 188 7.79 5.38 11.48
CA MET A 188 9.20 5.61 11.19
C MET A 188 9.98 4.31 10.88
N PRO A 189 9.78 3.19 11.61
CA PRO A 189 10.51 1.96 11.31
C PRO A 189 10.27 1.45 9.89
N LEU A 190 9.04 1.58 9.38
CA LEU A 190 8.68 1.19 8.02
C LEU A 190 9.20 2.20 6.99
N ILE A 191 9.05 3.50 7.26
CA ILE A 191 9.53 4.58 6.37
C ILE A 191 11.04 4.44 6.15
N VAL A 192 11.82 4.28 7.23
CA VAL A 192 13.28 4.12 7.17
C VAL A 192 13.65 2.86 6.38
N TRP A 193 12.93 1.76 6.58
CA TRP A 193 13.18 0.53 5.84
C TRP A 193 12.88 0.67 4.35
N VAL A 194 11.76 1.28 3.96
CA VAL A 194 11.41 1.50 2.54
C VAL A 194 12.43 2.42 1.86
N ARG A 195 12.81 3.53 2.51
CA ARG A 195 13.83 4.44 1.98
C ARG A 195 15.17 3.75 1.76
N LYS A 196 15.61 2.93 2.72
CA LYS A 196 16.90 2.24 2.65
C LYS A 196 16.92 1.11 1.61
N ASN A 197 15.86 0.31 1.51
CA ASN A 197 15.89 -0.93 0.73
C ASN A 197 15.21 -0.83 -0.64
N ILE A 198 14.28 0.09 -0.83
CA ILE A 198 13.51 0.22 -2.08
C ILE A 198 13.94 1.47 -2.85
N CYS A 199 14.12 2.59 -2.16
CA CYS A 199 14.45 3.87 -2.78
C CYS A 199 15.96 4.09 -2.96
N GLY A 200 16.79 3.06 -2.80
CA GLY A 200 18.22 3.17 -3.07
C GLY A 200 19.03 4.04 -2.10
N GLY A 201 18.50 4.36 -0.91
CA GLY A 201 19.26 4.97 0.19
C GLY A 201 19.68 6.43 -0.04
N TRP A 202 18.94 7.37 0.54
CA TRP A 202 19.57 8.60 1.04
C TRP A 202 19.96 8.37 2.49
N GLU A 203 21.25 8.17 2.72
CA GLU A 203 21.89 8.57 3.97
C GLU A 203 21.84 10.09 4.01
N ALA A 204 20.72 10.64 4.50
CA ALA A 204 20.80 11.92 5.16
C ALA A 204 21.19 11.60 6.60
N GLU A 205 22.42 11.93 6.95
CA GLU A 205 22.89 12.11 8.32
C GLU A 205 21.75 12.70 9.16
N VAL A 206 21.27 11.92 10.12
CA VAL A 206 20.58 12.47 11.29
C VAL A 206 21.48 12.13 12.46
N ASP A 207 22.65 12.77 12.47
CA ASP A 207 23.33 13.10 13.71
C ASP A 207 22.62 14.30 14.31
N SER A 208 21.84 14.05 15.36
CA SER A 208 21.52 14.99 16.44
C SER A 208 20.86 14.21 17.58
#